data_AF-A0A7S0GFH5-F1
#
_entry.id   AF-A0A7S0GFH5-F1
#
_cell.length_a   1.000
_cell.length_b   1.000
_cell.length_c   1.000
_cell.angle_alpha   90.00
_cell.angle_beta   90.00
_cell.angle_gamma   90.00
#
_symmetry.space_group_name_H-M   'P 1'
#
loop_
_entity.id
_entity.type
_entity.pdbx_description
1 polymer ?
#
loop_
_entity_poly.entity_id
_entity_poly.type
_entity_poly.pdbx_seq_one_letter_code
_entity_poly.pdbx_strand_id
1 'polypeptide(L)'
;MPLGISLGETATVKKSVKRLPACHREEVKIFLKRARAAYGRTALCLSGGAMMGNYHFGIVKALMEQDCLPDIISGTSAGSVIGALVCTRSADELKRDFKPEVLQPHLTCFSKRWPDRLKSLWHNGHLFDNQDWLDLIRWFTCGDLTFEEAYRKTGRVLCITLSATHQKAPPVLLNYISSPHVVIASAIVASAAVPGFVKPVTLQIKDSNGNVNNQAEHKDQLYWDGSIKQDIPLSGLAEMFNCQFFVTAQCNPHIVPFFYAWKGGVGRPSRWSSGSGDNSWRGGFLLSALELYLKNDMTAKFRFLDDLEAANKIISSMFTQVTYSGTTTIVPDTVLRDYFVLFTDPTLHDMRRFFKGGNVAAYQHCAMIKEHYKVARALEECLASLEADEYEGLPFKPIRRRMSQFRTQADEKTKFGGIT
;
A
#
# COMPACT_ATOMS: atom_id res chain seq x y z
N MET A 1 4.69 41.24 -58.51
CA MET A 1 3.93 40.42 -57.54
C MET A 1 3.82 39.03 -58.13
N PRO A 2 4.07 37.90 -57.41
CA PRO A 2 4.11 37.67 -55.96
C PRO A 2 5.54 37.35 -55.44
N LEU A 3 5.96 37.90 -54.28
CA LEU A 3 5.97 37.28 -52.94
C LEU A 3 6.79 35.99 -52.85
N GLY A 4 8.10 36.15 -52.70
CA GLY A 4 8.94 35.17 -52.02
C GLY A 4 8.97 35.48 -50.52
N ILE A 5 8.90 34.45 -49.68
CA ILE A 5 9.40 34.48 -48.31
C ILE A 5 10.06 33.12 -48.05
N SER A 6 11.38 33.18 -47.88
CA SER A 6 12.27 32.09 -47.52
C SER A 6 11.97 31.56 -46.12
N LEU A 7 12.23 30.27 -45.94
CA LEU A 7 12.35 29.56 -44.66
C LEU A 7 13.19 30.37 -43.66
N GLY A 8 12.50 31.04 -42.74
CA GLY A 8 13.08 31.77 -41.62
C GLY A 8 13.00 30.94 -40.34
N GLU A 9 14.18 30.57 -39.84
CA GLU A 9 14.54 30.41 -38.42
C GLU A 9 13.52 29.72 -37.50
N THR A 10 13.82 28.48 -37.14
CA THR A 10 13.34 27.84 -35.92
C THR A 10 13.78 28.66 -34.71
N ALA A 11 12.94 29.61 -34.30
CA ALA A 11 13.10 30.34 -33.06
C ALA A 11 13.02 29.34 -31.90
N THR A 12 14.19 28.96 -31.37
CA THR A 12 14.32 28.42 -30.01
C THR A 12 13.75 29.46 -29.06
N VAL A 13 12.48 29.31 -28.69
CA VAL A 13 11.86 30.05 -27.60
C VAL A 13 12.53 29.58 -26.31
N LYS A 14 13.70 30.13 -26.00
CA LYS A 14 14.18 30.23 -24.62
C LYS A 14 13.17 31.14 -23.92
N LYS A 15 12.14 30.54 -23.31
CA LYS A 15 11.31 31.22 -22.31
C LYS A 15 12.28 31.72 -21.25
N SER A 16 12.66 32.99 -21.34
CA SER A 16 13.37 33.69 -20.28
C SER A 16 12.41 33.76 -19.10
N VAL A 17 12.48 32.76 -18.22
CA VAL A 17 11.80 32.81 -16.93
C VAL A 17 12.38 34.03 -16.23
N LYS A 18 11.60 35.12 -16.15
CA LYS A 18 11.99 36.32 -15.42
C LYS A 18 12.32 35.87 -13.99
N ARG A 19 13.59 36.01 -13.59
CA ARG A 19 14.02 35.68 -12.23
C ARG A 19 13.22 36.58 -11.27
N LEU A 20 12.49 35.95 -10.35
CA LEU A 20 11.74 36.66 -9.32
C LEU A 20 12.71 37.49 -8.45
N PRO A 21 12.31 38.70 -7.99
CA PRO A 21 13.08 39.45 -7.01
C PRO A 21 13.36 38.59 -5.77
N ALA A 22 14.54 38.73 -5.16
CA ALA A 22 14.98 37.87 -4.05
C ALA A 22 13.99 37.85 -2.85
N CYS A 23 13.35 38.97 -2.55
CA CYS A 23 12.33 39.05 -1.48
C CYS A 23 11.07 38.23 -1.79
N HIS A 24 10.55 38.31 -3.03
CA HIS A 24 9.38 37.55 -3.45
C HIS A 24 9.68 36.06 -3.56
N ARG A 25 10.95 35.69 -3.83
CA ARG A 25 11.37 34.29 -3.91
C ARG A 25 11.18 33.56 -2.59
N GLU A 26 11.59 34.17 -1.48
CA GLU A 26 11.46 33.55 -0.16
C GLU A 26 9.99 33.43 0.26
N GLU A 27 9.17 34.46 -0.04
CA GLU A 27 7.72 34.41 0.20
C GLU A 27 7.05 33.28 -0.60
N VAL A 28 7.37 33.15 -1.90
CA VAL A 28 6.85 32.09 -2.76
C VAL A 28 7.31 30.71 -2.27
N LYS A 29 8.57 30.59 -1.82
CA LYS A 29 9.10 29.34 -1.25
C LYS A 29 8.36 28.94 0.02
N ILE A 30 8.12 29.90 0.92
CA ILE A 30 7.32 29.67 2.15
C ILE A 30 5.89 29.27 1.78
N PHE A 31 5.27 29.96 0.83
CA PHE A 31 3.93 29.62 0.33
C PHE A 31 3.89 28.20 -0.23
N LEU A 32 4.83 27.81 -1.09
CA LEU A 32 4.88 26.47 -1.68
C LEU A 32 5.17 25.38 -0.64
N LYS A 33 6.02 25.65 0.36
CA LYS A 33 6.25 24.72 1.48
C LYS A 33 4.96 24.52 2.29
N ARG A 34 4.21 25.59 2.55
CA ARG A 34 2.90 25.53 3.22
C ARG A 34 1.86 24.81 2.37
N ALA A 35 1.79 25.09 1.06
CA ALA A 35 0.89 24.44 0.13
C ALA A 35 1.17 22.93 0.05
N ARG A 36 2.44 22.53 -0.01
CA ARG A 36 2.84 21.11 0.03
C ARG A 36 2.44 20.45 1.36
N ALA A 37 2.65 21.13 2.48
CA ALA A 37 2.24 20.62 3.79
C ALA A 37 0.71 20.51 3.89
N ALA A 38 -0.04 21.47 3.35
CA ALA A 38 -1.50 21.46 3.35
C ALA A 38 -2.10 20.41 2.42
N TYR A 39 -1.49 20.16 1.26
CA TYR A 39 -1.92 19.14 0.31
C TYR A 39 -1.67 17.71 0.81
N GLY A 40 -0.62 17.54 1.62
CA GLY A 40 -0.26 16.24 2.19
C GLY A 40 0.35 15.27 1.18
N ARG A 41 0.65 14.06 1.66
CA ARG A 41 1.25 12.98 0.88
C ARG A 41 0.24 11.88 0.58
N THR A 42 0.58 11.05 -0.39
CA THR A 42 -0.19 9.85 -0.75
C THR A 42 0.45 8.61 -0.13
N ALA A 43 -0.37 7.73 0.44
CA ALA A 43 0.07 6.43 0.96
C ALA A 43 -0.74 5.29 0.32
N LEU A 44 -0.05 4.18 0.02
CA LEU A 44 -0.66 2.91 -0.39
C LEU A 44 -0.85 2.04 0.85
N CYS A 45 -2.07 1.63 1.13
CA CYS A 45 -2.41 0.77 2.25
C CYS A 45 -2.89 -0.59 1.74
N LEU A 46 -2.09 -1.63 1.97
CA LEU A 46 -2.39 -3.01 1.61
C LEU A 46 -3.01 -3.72 2.82
N SER A 47 -4.32 -3.98 2.75
CA SER A 47 -5.05 -4.76 3.74
C SER A 47 -4.57 -6.21 3.78
N GLY A 48 -4.89 -6.92 4.86
CA GLY A 48 -4.76 -8.37 4.92
C GLY A 48 -5.61 -9.14 3.90
N GLY A 49 -5.81 -10.43 4.20
CA GLY A 49 -6.71 -11.30 3.41
C GLY A 49 -6.16 -12.68 3.11
N ALA A 50 -5.15 -13.16 3.84
CA ALA A 50 -4.50 -14.45 3.60
C ALA A 50 -4.15 -14.63 2.11
N MET A 51 -4.59 -15.73 1.47
CA MET A 51 -4.28 -16.00 0.06
C MET A 51 -4.93 -15.03 -0.93
N MET A 52 -6.03 -14.36 -0.54
CA MET A 52 -6.59 -13.27 -1.35
C MET A 52 -5.67 -12.04 -1.39
N GLY A 53 -4.71 -11.94 -0.47
CA GLY A 53 -3.64 -10.93 -0.55
C GLY A 53 -2.83 -11.02 -1.85
N ASN A 54 -2.83 -12.14 -2.57
CA ASN A 54 -2.15 -12.26 -3.86
C ASN A 54 -2.69 -11.30 -4.94
N TYR A 55 -3.92 -10.81 -4.80
CA TYR A 55 -4.46 -9.77 -5.68
C TYR A 55 -3.65 -8.46 -5.57
N HIS A 56 -3.03 -8.18 -4.42
CA HIS A 56 -2.18 -6.99 -4.23
C HIS A 56 -0.96 -7.00 -5.14
N PHE A 57 -0.43 -8.17 -5.52
CA PHE A 57 0.64 -8.23 -6.52
C PHE A 57 0.19 -7.60 -7.85
N GLY A 58 -1.02 -7.91 -8.32
CA GLY A 58 -1.57 -7.24 -9.50
C GLY A 58 -1.73 -5.74 -9.29
N ILE A 59 -2.26 -5.33 -8.15
CA ILE A 59 -2.49 -3.90 -7.86
C ILE A 59 -1.18 -3.12 -7.90
N VAL A 60 -0.15 -3.59 -7.18
CA VAL A 60 1.17 -2.97 -7.15
C VAL A 60 1.81 -2.98 -8.53
N LYS A 61 1.70 -4.07 -9.29
CA LYS A 61 2.25 -4.16 -10.65
C LYS A 61 1.66 -3.07 -11.54
N ALA A 62 0.35 -2.92 -11.56
CA ALA A 62 -0.33 -1.90 -12.36
C ALA A 62 0.06 -0.48 -11.92
N LEU A 63 0.15 -0.22 -10.61
CA LEU A 63 0.61 1.08 -10.09
C LEU A 63 2.06 1.38 -10.49
N MET A 64 2.94 0.38 -10.47
CA MET A 64 4.33 0.53 -10.93
C MET A 64 4.42 0.81 -12.43
N GLU A 65 3.71 0.05 -13.26
CA GLU A 65 3.70 0.24 -14.72
C GLU A 65 3.16 1.60 -15.15
N GLN A 66 2.26 2.18 -14.33
CA GLN A 66 1.68 3.50 -14.59
C GLN A 66 2.43 4.65 -13.90
N ASP A 67 3.56 4.38 -13.24
CA ASP A 67 4.36 5.37 -12.48
C ASP A 67 3.53 6.09 -11.39
N CYS A 68 2.63 5.32 -10.74
CA CYS A 68 1.65 5.79 -9.76
C CYS A 68 1.83 5.14 -8.37
N LEU A 69 2.92 4.41 -8.16
CA LEU A 69 3.18 3.73 -6.89
C LEU A 69 3.61 4.76 -5.82
N PRO A 70 2.91 4.85 -4.67
CA PRO A 70 3.32 5.74 -3.58
C PRO A 70 4.61 5.32 -2.89
N ASP A 71 5.38 6.32 -2.45
CA ASP A 71 6.60 6.10 -1.66
C ASP A 71 6.32 5.59 -0.25
N ILE A 72 5.12 5.87 0.28
CA ILE A 72 4.69 5.44 1.60
C ILE A 72 3.77 4.24 1.41
N ILE A 73 4.21 3.08 1.89
CA ILE A 73 3.51 1.81 1.75
C ILE A 73 3.24 1.26 3.15
N SER A 74 1.98 1.12 3.50
CA SER A 74 1.49 0.49 4.72
C SER A 74 0.93 -0.88 4.38
N GLY A 75 1.28 -1.90 5.16
CA GLY A 75 0.79 -3.26 4.94
C GLY A 75 0.46 -3.97 6.23
N THR A 76 -0.56 -4.82 6.19
CA THR A 76 -1.03 -5.62 7.32
C THR A 76 -1.14 -7.07 6.91
N SER A 77 -0.65 -8.00 7.73
CA SER A 77 -0.74 -9.44 7.45
C SER A 77 -0.19 -9.76 6.05
N ALA A 78 -0.96 -10.38 5.15
CA ALA A 78 -0.56 -10.63 3.76
C ALA A 78 -0.11 -9.36 2.98
N GLY A 79 -0.72 -8.20 3.28
CA GLY A 79 -0.33 -6.92 2.69
C GLY A 79 1.06 -6.45 3.15
N SER A 80 1.49 -6.82 4.36
CA SER A 80 2.83 -6.49 4.89
C SER A 80 3.94 -7.23 4.16
N VAL A 81 3.71 -8.49 3.75
CA VAL A 81 4.64 -9.28 2.93
C VAL A 81 4.90 -8.58 1.59
N ILE A 82 3.83 -8.15 0.93
CA ILE A 82 3.89 -7.52 -0.39
C ILE A 82 4.46 -6.11 -0.30
N GLY A 83 4.07 -5.35 0.72
CA GLY A 83 4.66 -4.04 1.01
C GLY A 83 6.17 -4.13 1.27
N ALA A 84 6.61 -5.12 2.05
CA ALA A 84 8.02 -5.35 2.32
C ALA A 84 8.80 -5.75 1.06
N LEU A 85 8.24 -6.62 0.21
CA LEU A 85 8.84 -6.98 -1.08
C LEU A 85 9.13 -5.72 -1.92
N VAL A 86 8.20 -4.77 -1.95
CA VAL A 86 8.31 -3.52 -2.71
C VAL A 86 9.29 -2.54 -2.07
N CYS A 87 9.37 -2.48 -0.74
CA CYS A 87 10.22 -1.53 -0.01
C CYS A 87 11.66 -2.01 0.22
N THR A 88 11.95 -3.31 0.08
CA THR A 88 13.29 -3.89 0.29
C THR A 88 14.10 -4.05 -1.00
N ARG A 89 13.44 -4.01 -2.16
CA ARG A 89 14.06 -4.20 -3.47
C ARG A 89 14.16 -2.90 -4.27
N SER A 90 15.25 -2.77 -5.01
CA SER A 90 15.40 -1.68 -5.98
C SER A 90 14.37 -1.81 -7.12
N ALA A 91 14.17 -0.74 -7.90
CA ALA A 91 13.21 -0.78 -9.01
C ALA A 91 13.54 -1.87 -10.05
N ASP A 92 14.82 -2.14 -10.29
CA ASP A 92 15.27 -3.16 -11.25
C ASP A 92 15.17 -4.58 -10.68
N GLU A 93 15.50 -4.76 -9.40
CA GLU A 93 15.26 -6.03 -8.67
C GLU A 93 13.76 -6.36 -8.69
N LEU A 94 12.91 -5.38 -8.42
CA LEU A 94 11.47 -5.57 -8.39
C LEU A 94 10.95 -5.96 -9.78
N LYS A 95 11.40 -5.34 -10.88
CA LYS A 95 11.00 -5.78 -12.24
C LYS A 95 11.36 -7.24 -12.55
N ARG A 96 12.45 -7.76 -11.97
CA ARG A 96 12.88 -9.16 -12.15
C ARG A 96 12.04 -10.12 -11.31
N ASP A 97 11.87 -9.80 -10.04
CA ASP A 97 11.28 -10.69 -9.03
C ASP A 97 9.74 -10.66 -9.04
N PHE A 98 9.14 -9.59 -9.55
CA PHE A 98 7.68 -9.39 -9.58
C PHE A 98 7.01 -10.12 -10.74
N LYS A 99 7.40 -11.39 -10.94
CA LYS A 99 6.83 -12.31 -11.93
C LYS A 99 6.16 -13.47 -11.21
N PRO A 100 4.99 -13.93 -11.69
CA PRO A 100 4.27 -15.04 -11.04
C PRO A 100 5.10 -16.32 -10.98
N GLU A 101 6.01 -16.53 -11.94
CA GLU A 101 6.90 -17.69 -12.03
C GLU A 101 7.98 -17.69 -10.95
N VAL A 102 8.43 -16.51 -10.52
CA VAL A 102 9.44 -16.36 -9.47
C VAL A 102 8.77 -16.38 -8.10
N LEU A 103 7.58 -15.82 -7.97
CA LEU A 103 6.87 -15.72 -6.68
C LEU A 103 6.21 -17.04 -6.25
N GLN A 104 5.70 -17.83 -7.20
CA GLN A 104 4.94 -19.03 -6.88
C GLN A 104 5.73 -20.06 -6.04
N PRO A 105 7.02 -20.36 -6.33
CA PRO A 105 7.80 -21.29 -5.51
C PRO A 105 8.03 -20.84 -4.07
N HIS A 106 7.96 -19.54 -3.79
CA HIS A 106 8.19 -18.97 -2.46
C HIS A 106 6.90 -18.77 -1.66
N LEU A 107 5.72 -18.89 -2.29
CA LEU A 107 4.41 -18.77 -1.65
C LEU A 107 3.89 -20.14 -1.17
N THR A 108 4.73 -20.88 -0.44
CA THR A 108 4.42 -22.21 0.13
C THR A 108 3.97 -22.15 1.59
N CYS A 109 3.36 -21.02 1.99
CA CYS A 109 2.94 -20.74 3.36
C CYS A 109 1.93 -21.77 3.90
N PHE A 110 1.23 -22.50 3.01
CA PHE A 110 0.27 -23.54 3.31
C PHE A 110 0.70 -24.91 2.75
N SER A 111 2.00 -25.21 2.76
CA SER A 111 2.53 -26.47 2.21
C SER A 111 2.19 -27.72 3.03
N LYS A 112 1.98 -27.60 4.35
CA LYS A 112 1.61 -28.75 5.22
C LYS A 112 0.23 -29.29 4.84
N ARG A 113 0.04 -30.61 4.78
CA ARG A 113 -1.27 -31.22 4.52
C ARG A 113 -2.25 -30.93 5.66
N TRP A 114 -3.54 -30.79 5.33
CA TRP A 114 -4.60 -30.50 6.31
C TRP A 114 -4.63 -31.40 7.56
N PRO A 115 -4.42 -32.74 7.46
CA PRO A 115 -4.39 -33.61 8.65
C PRO A 115 -3.25 -33.28 9.61
N ASP A 116 -2.07 -32.94 9.09
CA ASP A 116 -0.90 -32.58 9.91
C ASP A 116 -1.08 -31.21 10.57
N ARG A 117 -1.75 -30.27 9.88
CA ARG A 117 -2.13 -28.98 10.46
C ARG A 117 -3.11 -29.16 11.61
N LEU A 118 -4.13 -29.99 11.43
CA LEU A 118 -5.15 -30.23 12.46
C LEU A 118 -4.55 -30.95 13.67
N LYS A 119 -3.63 -31.90 13.42
CA LYS A 119 -2.84 -32.55 14.47
C LYS A 119 -1.97 -31.56 15.23
N SER A 120 -1.32 -30.62 14.54
CA SER A 120 -0.55 -29.53 15.16
C SER A 120 -1.45 -28.56 15.94
N LEU A 121 -2.64 -28.25 15.43
CA LEU A 121 -3.59 -27.41 16.15
C LEU A 121 -4.05 -28.07 17.46
N TRP A 122 -4.34 -29.36 17.42
CA TRP A 122 -4.77 -30.10 18.61
C TRP A 122 -3.63 -30.28 19.63
N HIS A 123 -2.42 -30.60 19.18
CA HIS A 123 -1.28 -30.81 20.10
C HIS A 123 -0.61 -29.51 20.58
N ASN A 124 -0.38 -28.55 19.68
CA ASN A 124 0.45 -27.38 19.95
C ASN A 124 -0.35 -26.08 20.11
N GLY A 125 -1.63 -26.07 19.73
CA GLY A 125 -2.49 -24.88 19.73
C GLY A 125 -2.26 -23.91 18.56
N HIS A 126 -1.46 -24.30 17.56
CA HIS A 126 -1.21 -23.51 16.34
C HIS A 126 -1.02 -24.40 15.10
N LEU A 127 -1.44 -23.87 13.95
CA LEU A 127 -1.37 -24.55 12.66
C LEU A 127 0.04 -24.51 12.05
N PHE A 128 0.79 -23.43 12.29
CA PHE A 128 2.10 -23.20 11.68
C PHE A 128 3.17 -22.83 12.69
N ASP A 129 4.41 -23.22 12.41
CA ASP A 129 5.55 -22.87 13.24
C ASP A 129 6.12 -21.50 12.82
N ASN A 130 6.59 -20.75 13.81
CA ASN A 130 7.09 -19.39 13.61
C ASN A 130 8.40 -19.40 12.82
N GLN A 131 9.27 -20.40 13.03
CA GLN A 131 10.57 -20.50 12.36
C GLN A 131 10.42 -20.81 10.86
N ASP A 132 9.57 -21.78 10.51
CA ASP A 132 9.22 -22.08 9.12
C ASP A 132 8.74 -20.83 8.36
N TRP A 133 7.91 -20.01 9.02
CA TRP A 133 7.40 -18.77 8.45
C TRP A 133 8.48 -17.68 8.31
N LEU A 134 9.38 -17.55 9.29
CA LEU A 134 10.52 -16.63 9.21
C LEU A 134 11.41 -16.96 8.01
N ASP A 135 11.71 -18.24 7.78
CA ASP A 135 12.57 -18.66 6.67
C ASP A 135 11.93 -18.41 5.30
N LEU A 136 10.61 -18.60 5.17
CA LEU A 136 9.86 -18.23 3.96
C LEU A 136 9.89 -16.70 3.74
N ILE A 137 9.65 -15.92 4.79
CA ILE A 137 9.56 -14.47 4.72
C ILE A 137 10.92 -13.81 4.46
N ARG A 138 12.02 -14.40 4.94
CA ARG A 138 13.38 -13.95 4.68
C ARG A 138 13.68 -13.78 3.19
N TRP A 139 13.10 -14.63 2.33
CA TRP A 139 13.23 -14.42 0.89
C TRP A 139 12.54 -13.12 0.43
N PHE A 140 11.34 -12.83 0.93
CA PHE A 140 10.59 -11.61 0.62
C PHE A 140 11.25 -10.34 1.19
N THR A 141 11.99 -10.44 2.30
CA THR A 141 12.64 -9.29 2.96
C THR A 141 14.12 -9.11 2.60
N CYS A 142 14.66 -9.89 1.65
CA CYS A 142 16.10 -9.92 1.34
C CYS A 142 16.97 -10.23 2.57
N GLY A 143 16.57 -11.23 3.35
CA GLY A 143 17.21 -11.64 4.60
C GLY A 143 16.73 -10.85 5.80
N ASP A 144 17.64 -10.57 6.72
CA ASP A 144 17.35 -9.89 8.00
C ASP A 144 17.57 -8.37 7.88
N LEU A 145 16.93 -7.74 6.89
CA LEU A 145 16.93 -6.29 6.72
C LEU A 145 16.08 -5.60 7.78
N THR A 146 16.56 -4.46 8.27
CA THR A 146 15.81 -3.58 9.17
C THR A 146 15.01 -2.51 8.42
N PHE A 147 14.06 -1.86 9.10
CA PHE A 147 13.31 -0.74 8.51
C PHE A 147 14.21 0.41 8.05
N GLU A 148 15.25 0.74 8.83
CA GLU A 148 16.20 1.79 8.46
C GLU A 148 17.03 1.40 7.22
N GLU A 149 17.53 0.16 7.18
CA GLU A 149 18.31 -0.35 6.05
C GLU A 149 17.49 -0.36 4.76
N ALA A 150 16.23 -0.82 4.84
CA ALA A 150 15.31 -0.82 3.71
C ALA A 150 15.03 0.61 3.19
N TYR A 151 14.76 1.56 4.09
CA TYR A 151 14.55 2.96 3.73
C TYR A 151 15.81 3.58 3.10
N ARG A 152 16.99 3.26 3.60
CA ARG A 152 18.26 3.75 3.04
C ARG A 152 18.54 3.18 1.65
N LYS A 153 18.14 1.93 1.39
CA LYS A 153 18.33 1.26 0.09
C LYS A 153 17.38 1.77 -0.97
N THR A 154 16.09 1.92 -0.67
CA THR A 154 15.05 2.20 -1.69
C THR A 154 14.49 3.62 -1.63
N GLY A 155 14.60 4.30 -0.49
CA GLY A 155 13.94 5.59 -0.24
C GLY A 155 12.44 5.48 0.01
N ARG A 156 11.86 4.27 -0.02
CA ARG A 156 10.44 4.02 0.25
C ARG A 156 10.20 3.77 1.73
N VAL A 157 9.13 4.34 2.25
CA VAL A 157 8.71 4.21 3.63
C VAL A 157 7.82 2.98 3.76
N LEU A 158 8.30 1.97 4.50
CA LEU A 158 7.51 0.81 4.88
C LEU A 158 6.88 1.03 6.26
N CYS A 159 5.56 0.81 6.34
CA CYS A 159 4.79 0.82 7.56
C CYS A 159 4.11 -0.55 7.76
N ILE A 160 4.25 -1.14 8.94
CA ILE A 160 3.60 -2.41 9.30
C ILE A 160 2.76 -2.21 10.56
N THR A 161 1.52 -2.66 10.55
CA THR A 161 0.64 -2.63 11.73
C THR A 161 0.70 -3.91 12.53
N LEU A 162 0.64 -3.77 13.85
CA LEU A 162 0.61 -4.86 14.81
C LEU A 162 -0.44 -4.59 15.88
N SER A 163 -1.01 -5.67 16.44
CA SER A 163 -1.86 -5.61 17.61
C SER A 163 -1.11 -6.18 18.81
N ALA A 164 -0.92 -5.41 19.89
CA ALA A 164 -0.35 -5.97 21.11
C ALA A 164 -1.33 -6.97 21.78
N THR A 165 -0.77 -8.03 22.40
CA THR A 165 -1.54 -9.07 23.12
C THR A 165 -2.32 -8.50 24.30
N HIS A 166 -1.83 -7.45 24.94
CA HIS A 166 -2.57 -6.77 25.99
C HIS A 166 -3.86 -6.15 25.43
N GLN A 167 -4.99 -6.52 26.03
CA GLN A 167 -6.32 -6.15 25.55
C GLN A 167 -6.49 -4.64 25.39
N LYS A 168 -5.98 -3.84 26.33
CA LYS A 168 -6.09 -2.36 26.31
C LYS A 168 -4.98 -1.64 25.54
N ALA A 169 -3.98 -2.35 25.03
CA ALA A 169 -2.90 -1.69 24.30
C ALA A 169 -3.38 -1.20 22.93
N PRO A 170 -3.03 0.03 22.52
CA PRO A 170 -3.32 0.53 21.20
C PRO A 170 -2.58 -0.28 20.11
N PRO A 171 -3.06 -0.26 18.86
CA PRO A 171 -2.33 -0.83 17.73
C PRO A 171 -0.98 -0.10 17.56
N VAL A 172 0.05 -0.85 17.17
CA VAL A 172 1.41 -0.35 16.99
C VAL A 172 1.71 -0.22 15.51
N LEU A 173 2.20 0.95 15.11
CA LEU A 173 2.66 1.22 13.74
C LEU A 173 4.19 1.22 13.69
N LEU A 174 4.76 0.17 13.12
CA LEU A 174 6.20 0.05 12.93
C LEU A 174 6.61 0.73 11.63
N ASN A 175 7.66 1.56 11.69
CA ASN A 175 8.29 2.18 10.54
C ASN A 175 9.75 2.55 10.87
N TYR A 176 10.45 3.16 9.92
CA TYR A 176 11.85 3.55 10.09
C TYR A 176 12.07 4.67 11.13
N ILE A 177 11.02 5.42 11.52
CA ILE A 177 11.09 6.47 12.56
C ILE A 177 10.83 5.87 13.93
N SER A 178 9.76 5.09 14.08
CA SER A 178 9.35 4.50 15.36
C SER A 178 10.21 3.30 15.75
N SER A 179 10.71 2.53 14.78
CA SER A 179 11.38 1.25 15.03
C SER A 179 12.45 0.94 13.96
N PRO A 180 13.53 1.76 13.88
CA PRO A 180 14.55 1.64 12.83
C PRO A 180 15.30 0.30 12.82
N HIS A 181 15.57 -0.26 14.01
CA HIS A 181 16.41 -1.45 14.19
C HIS A 181 15.65 -2.78 14.19
N VAL A 182 14.32 -2.74 14.06
CA VAL A 182 13.50 -3.96 14.01
C VAL A 182 13.68 -4.65 12.66
N VAL A 183 13.85 -5.97 12.68
CA VAL A 183 13.95 -6.82 11.49
C VAL A 183 12.56 -6.99 10.87
N ILE A 184 12.45 -6.64 9.59
CA ILE A 184 11.17 -6.62 8.86
C ILE A 184 10.52 -8.01 8.83
N ALA A 185 11.31 -9.08 8.70
CA ALA A 185 10.79 -10.45 8.70
C ALA A 185 10.01 -10.79 9.99
N SER A 186 10.56 -10.44 11.15
CA SER A 186 9.89 -10.64 12.44
C SER A 186 8.60 -9.82 12.56
N ALA A 187 8.61 -8.58 12.06
CA ALA A 187 7.43 -7.71 12.05
C ALA A 187 6.31 -8.27 11.15
N ILE A 188 6.66 -8.85 10.00
CA ILE A 188 5.67 -9.50 9.11
C ILE A 188 5.06 -10.72 9.77
N VAL A 189 5.87 -11.59 10.39
CA VAL A 189 5.35 -12.78 11.08
C VAL A 189 4.42 -12.37 12.23
N ALA A 190 4.81 -11.36 13.02
CA ALA A 190 3.96 -10.78 14.05
C ALA A 190 2.66 -10.20 13.46
N SER A 191 2.74 -9.51 12.32
CA SER A 191 1.57 -8.93 11.62
C SER A 191 0.68 -9.99 10.97
N ALA A 192 1.17 -11.20 10.73
CA ALA A 192 0.39 -12.32 10.21
C ALA A 192 -0.04 -13.32 11.31
N ALA A 193 0.27 -13.03 12.57
CA ALA A 193 -0.04 -13.92 13.68
C ALA A 193 -1.52 -13.83 14.05
N VAL A 194 -2.36 -14.67 13.45
CA VAL A 194 -3.78 -14.78 13.80
C VAL A 194 -3.98 -15.86 14.87
N PRO A 195 -4.78 -15.63 15.92
CA PRO A 195 -5.16 -16.63 16.92
C PRO A 195 -5.61 -17.96 16.26
N GLY A 196 -4.96 -19.05 16.66
CA GLY A 196 -5.18 -20.39 16.11
C GLY A 196 -4.33 -20.74 14.88
N PHE A 197 -3.83 -19.76 14.14
CA PHE A 197 -2.92 -20.00 13.00
C PHE A 197 -1.46 -20.05 13.42
N VAL A 198 -0.99 -18.98 14.04
CA VAL A 198 0.41 -18.78 14.44
C VAL A 198 0.41 -18.29 15.89
N LYS A 199 1.39 -18.72 16.68
CA LYS A 199 1.55 -18.23 18.06
C LYS A 199 1.93 -16.74 18.04
N PRO A 200 1.57 -15.97 19.07
CA PRO A 200 2.05 -14.60 19.22
C PRO A 200 3.57 -14.54 19.13
N VAL A 201 4.09 -13.53 18.43
CA VAL A 201 5.51 -13.42 18.11
C VAL A 201 6.12 -12.21 18.79
N THR A 202 7.36 -12.36 19.27
CA THR A 202 8.19 -11.25 19.74
C THR A 202 8.98 -10.68 18.55
N LEU A 203 9.12 -9.36 18.51
CA LEU A 203 9.90 -8.71 17.45
C LEU A 203 11.39 -9.00 17.63
N GLN A 204 12.11 -9.03 16.52
CA GLN A 204 13.56 -9.18 16.50
C GLN A 204 14.22 -7.83 16.19
N ILE A 205 15.23 -7.48 16.96
CA ILE A 205 16.03 -6.27 16.82
C ILE A 205 17.43 -6.67 16.39
N LYS A 206 17.98 -5.90 15.45
CA LYS A 206 19.35 -6.03 15.01
C LYS A 206 20.23 -5.07 15.81
N ASP A 207 21.21 -5.63 16.52
CA ASP A 207 22.18 -4.84 17.29
C ASP A 207 23.19 -4.13 16.36
N SER A 208 23.92 -3.16 16.91
CA SER A 208 25.02 -2.47 16.21
C SER A 208 26.09 -3.42 15.65
N ASN A 209 26.22 -4.61 16.23
CA ASN A 209 27.16 -5.66 15.79
C ASN A 209 26.62 -6.52 14.64
N GLY A 210 25.37 -6.28 14.20
CA GLY A 210 24.70 -7.04 13.15
C GLY A 210 24.03 -8.34 13.62
N ASN A 211 24.08 -8.64 14.93
CA ASN A 211 23.41 -9.81 15.51
C ASN A 211 21.91 -9.56 15.68
N VAL A 212 21.10 -10.58 15.42
CA VAL A 212 19.64 -10.52 15.53
C VAL A 212 19.22 -11.13 16.86
N ASN A 213 18.69 -10.30 17.76
CA ASN A 213 18.23 -10.67 19.09
C ASN A 213 16.73 -10.41 19.23
N ASN A 214 16.05 -11.12 20.13
CA ASN A 214 14.64 -10.85 20.42
C ASN A 214 14.51 -9.57 21.26
N GLN A 215 13.54 -8.71 20.94
CA GLN A 215 13.29 -7.44 21.63
C GLN A 215 13.00 -7.63 23.12
N ALA A 216 12.36 -8.73 23.49
CA ALA A 216 12.05 -9.07 24.87
C ALA A 216 12.37 -10.55 25.12
N GLU A 217 13.09 -10.82 26.21
CA GLU A 217 13.33 -12.18 26.72
C GLU A 217 12.10 -12.72 27.48
N HIS A 218 11.25 -11.82 28.01
CA HIS A 218 10.02 -12.15 28.73
C HIS A 218 8.76 -12.07 27.85
N LYS A 219 7.79 -12.95 28.13
CA LYS A 219 6.51 -13.15 27.41
C LYS A 219 5.55 -11.94 27.40
N ASP A 220 5.96 -10.79 27.94
CA ASP A 220 5.06 -9.65 28.17
C ASP A 220 4.89 -8.75 26.93
N GLN A 221 5.76 -8.87 25.92
CA GLN A 221 5.67 -8.08 24.68
C GLN A 221 5.40 -8.97 23.46
N LEU A 222 4.28 -9.69 23.51
CA LEU A 222 3.81 -10.51 22.41
C LEU A 222 2.86 -9.73 21.50
N TYR A 223 3.01 -9.93 20.18
CA TYR A 223 2.18 -9.28 19.16
C TYR A 223 1.34 -10.30 18.38
N TRP A 224 0.15 -9.83 17.98
CA TRP A 224 -0.80 -10.47 17.09
C TRP A 224 -0.97 -9.64 15.80
N ASP A 225 -1.69 -10.22 14.85
CA ASP A 225 -2.05 -9.62 13.56
C ASP A 225 -2.72 -8.25 13.76
N GLY A 226 -2.25 -7.26 12.98
CA GLY A 226 -2.78 -5.90 12.98
C GLY A 226 -4.27 -5.85 12.63
N SER A 227 -4.74 -6.76 11.76
CA SER A 227 -6.13 -6.82 11.30
C SER A 227 -7.16 -7.11 12.40
N ILE A 228 -6.75 -7.57 13.59
CA ILE A 228 -7.68 -7.85 14.69
C ILE A 228 -8.19 -6.56 15.35
N LYS A 229 -7.33 -5.55 15.50
CA LYS A 229 -7.67 -4.25 16.11
C LYS A 229 -7.75 -3.12 15.09
N GLN A 230 -6.80 -3.07 14.16
CA GLN A 230 -6.73 -2.02 13.16
C GLN A 230 -5.99 -2.51 11.91
N ASP A 231 -6.73 -2.90 10.89
CA ASP A 231 -6.15 -3.34 9.61
C ASP A 231 -5.44 -2.18 8.88
N ILE A 232 -6.06 -0.99 8.77
CA ILE A 232 -5.46 0.15 8.06
C ILE A 232 -5.28 1.35 9.00
N PRO A 233 -4.04 1.79 9.30
CA PRO A 233 -3.74 2.80 10.31
C PRO A 233 -3.78 4.22 9.73
N LEU A 234 -4.95 4.65 9.24
CA LEU A 234 -5.10 5.95 8.55
C LEU A 234 -4.65 7.14 9.42
N SER A 235 -5.05 7.16 10.69
CA SER A 235 -4.68 8.21 11.65
C SER A 235 -3.18 8.24 11.90
N GLY A 236 -2.55 7.08 12.14
CA GLY A 236 -1.11 6.99 12.37
C GLY A 236 -0.28 7.44 11.16
N LEU A 237 -0.72 7.10 9.94
CA LEU A 237 -0.06 7.56 8.71
C LEU A 237 -0.26 9.05 8.46
N ALA A 238 -1.44 9.59 8.80
CA ALA A 238 -1.71 11.02 8.72
C ALA A 238 -0.81 11.80 9.69
N GLU A 239 -0.68 11.33 10.93
CA GLU A 239 0.11 11.99 11.96
C GLU A 239 1.62 11.91 11.70
N MET A 240 2.14 10.72 11.40
CA MET A 240 3.59 10.53 11.25
C MET A 240 4.15 11.06 9.93
N PHE A 241 3.37 10.97 8.84
CA PHE A 241 3.86 11.26 7.49
C PHE A 241 3.08 12.36 6.77
N ASN A 242 2.14 13.01 7.44
CA ASN A 242 1.25 14.02 6.85
C ASN A 242 0.54 13.47 5.59
N CYS A 243 0.05 12.23 5.68
CA CYS A 243 -0.72 11.61 4.60
C CYS A 243 -2.18 12.06 4.65
N GLN A 244 -2.71 12.52 3.52
CA GLN A 244 -4.12 12.87 3.38
C GLN A 244 -4.83 12.00 2.33
N PHE A 245 -4.08 11.54 1.32
CA PHE A 245 -4.61 10.70 0.25
C PHE A 245 -4.24 9.24 0.51
N PHE A 246 -5.25 8.41 0.77
CA PHE A 246 -5.05 6.99 1.05
C PHE A 246 -5.59 6.14 -0.09
N VAL A 247 -4.69 5.43 -0.76
CA VAL A 247 -5.01 4.40 -1.75
C VAL A 247 -5.06 3.08 -0.99
N THR A 248 -6.26 2.61 -0.64
CA THR A 248 -6.46 1.38 0.12
C THR A 248 -6.75 0.22 -0.83
N ALA A 249 -6.00 -0.86 -0.74
CA ALA A 249 -6.31 -2.10 -1.44
C ALA A 249 -6.93 -3.08 -0.43
N GLN A 250 -8.20 -3.45 -0.64
CA GLN A 250 -8.94 -4.30 0.28
C GLN A 250 -9.10 -5.71 -0.28
N CYS A 251 -8.50 -6.70 0.40
CA CYS A 251 -8.59 -8.11 0.00
C CYS A 251 -9.13 -9.03 1.11
N ASN A 252 -9.53 -8.47 2.26
CA ASN A 252 -10.08 -9.26 3.37
C ASN A 252 -11.34 -10.02 2.95
N PRO A 253 -11.37 -11.37 3.05
CA PRO A 253 -12.51 -12.18 2.63
C PRO A 253 -13.81 -11.83 3.37
N HIS A 254 -13.71 -11.34 4.61
CA HIS A 254 -14.85 -10.94 5.41
C HIS A 254 -15.35 -9.52 5.11
N ILE A 255 -14.57 -8.67 4.43
CA ILE A 255 -14.94 -7.27 4.12
C ILE A 255 -15.34 -7.11 2.66
N VAL A 256 -14.66 -7.81 1.75
CA VAL A 256 -14.92 -7.75 0.29
C VAL A 256 -16.41 -7.94 -0.04
N PRO A 257 -17.15 -8.92 0.55
CA PRO A 257 -18.59 -9.08 0.28
C PRO A 257 -19.44 -7.90 0.74
N PHE A 258 -19.01 -7.16 1.77
CA PHE A 258 -19.72 -6.01 2.31
C PHE A 258 -19.44 -4.73 1.50
N PHE A 259 -18.34 -4.68 0.75
CA PHE A 259 -18.00 -3.54 -0.06
C PHE A 259 -18.98 -3.38 -1.23
N TYR A 260 -19.83 -2.36 -1.16
CA TYR A 260 -20.84 -2.07 -2.17
C TYR A 260 -20.89 -0.59 -2.53
N ALA A 261 -20.45 -0.27 -3.74
CA ALA A 261 -20.47 1.10 -4.27
C ALA A 261 -21.86 1.46 -4.81
N TRP A 262 -22.81 1.75 -3.90
CA TRP A 262 -24.21 2.06 -4.24
C TRP A 262 -24.40 3.33 -5.10
N LYS A 263 -23.39 4.20 -5.19
CA LYS A 263 -23.38 5.37 -6.10
C LYS A 263 -22.71 5.10 -7.46
N GLY A 264 -22.22 3.88 -7.70
CA GLY A 264 -21.25 3.60 -8.75
C GLY A 264 -19.82 3.77 -8.24
N GLY A 265 -18.90 3.00 -8.80
CA GLY A 265 -17.48 3.02 -8.45
C GLY A 265 -16.64 3.68 -9.54
N VAL A 266 -15.38 3.95 -9.22
CA VAL A 266 -14.39 4.37 -10.24
C VAL A 266 -14.29 3.27 -11.31
N GLY A 267 -14.40 3.64 -12.59
CA GLY A 267 -14.40 2.69 -13.71
C GLY A 267 -15.71 1.91 -13.93
N ARG A 268 -16.68 2.01 -13.01
CA ARG A 268 -18.03 1.41 -13.13
C ARG A 268 -19.10 2.42 -12.68
N PRO A 269 -19.37 3.47 -13.48
CA PRO A 269 -20.42 4.42 -13.15
C PRO A 269 -21.78 3.72 -13.13
N SER A 270 -22.63 4.10 -12.17
CA SER A 270 -23.99 3.56 -12.11
C SER A 270 -24.78 4.08 -13.32
N ARG A 271 -25.43 3.16 -14.04
CA ARG A 271 -26.35 3.55 -15.12
C ARG A 271 -27.65 4.02 -14.48
N TRP A 272 -28.05 5.25 -14.77
CA TRP A 272 -29.42 5.66 -14.51
C TRP A 272 -30.37 4.90 -15.45
N SER A 273 -31.55 4.54 -14.95
CA SER A 273 -32.60 4.03 -15.83
C SER A 273 -32.91 5.11 -16.88
N SER A 274 -33.21 4.69 -18.11
CA SER A 274 -33.43 5.57 -19.25
C SER A 274 -34.53 6.60 -18.96
N GLY A 275 -34.14 7.84 -18.66
CA GLY A 275 -35.03 8.98 -18.47
C GLY A 275 -34.24 10.27 -18.22
N SER A 276 -34.42 11.28 -19.06
CA SER A 276 -33.73 12.58 -18.99
C SER A 276 -34.24 13.51 -17.88
N GLY A 277 -34.71 12.97 -16.75
CA GLY A 277 -35.30 13.77 -15.66
C GLY A 277 -34.69 13.48 -14.29
N ASP A 278 -34.81 14.46 -13.39
CA ASP A 278 -34.41 14.40 -11.96
C ASP A 278 -35.09 13.26 -11.18
N ASN A 279 -36.20 12.72 -11.70
CA ASN A 279 -36.97 11.63 -11.10
C ASN A 279 -36.56 10.23 -11.63
N SER A 280 -35.45 10.12 -12.36
CA SER A 280 -34.98 8.82 -12.85
C SER A 280 -34.38 8.00 -11.70
N TRP A 281 -35.02 6.87 -11.39
CA TRP A 281 -34.51 5.93 -10.40
C TRP A 281 -33.27 5.23 -10.99
N ARG A 282 -32.22 5.10 -10.19
CA ARG A 282 -31.01 4.36 -10.59
C ARG A 282 -31.40 2.92 -10.92
N GLY A 283 -30.83 2.35 -11.99
CA GLY A 283 -31.05 0.94 -12.31
C GLY A 283 -30.62 0.08 -11.12
N GLY A 284 -31.54 -0.75 -10.59
CA GLY A 284 -31.27 -1.61 -9.43
C GLY A 284 -31.41 -0.94 -8.06
N PHE A 285 -31.89 0.32 -7.96
CA PHE A 285 -32.00 1.07 -6.68
C PHE A 285 -32.66 0.28 -5.55
N LEU A 286 -33.77 -0.42 -5.79
CA LEU A 286 -34.46 -1.20 -4.76
C LEU A 286 -33.61 -2.36 -4.22
N LEU A 287 -32.92 -3.09 -5.12
CA LEU A 287 -32.04 -4.19 -4.73
C LEU A 287 -30.82 -3.66 -3.98
N SER A 288 -30.22 -2.55 -4.48
CA SER A 288 -29.14 -1.82 -3.80
C SER A 288 -29.55 -1.34 -2.40
N ALA A 289 -30.77 -0.82 -2.26
CA ALA A 289 -31.30 -0.32 -1.00
C ALA A 289 -31.56 -1.47 0.00
N LEU A 290 -32.12 -2.58 -0.47
CA LEU A 290 -32.31 -3.79 0.35
C LEU A 290 -30.97 -4.36 0.82
N GLU A 291 -30.00 -4.48 -0.09
CA GLU A 291 -28.66 -4.95 0.26
C GLU A 291 -27.98 -4.02 1.26
N LEU A 292 -28.07 -2.70 1.06
CA LEU A 292 -27.55 -1.69 1.98
C LEU A 292 -28.21 -1.80 3.36
N TYR A 293 -29.54 -1.98 3.40
CA TYR A 293 -30.29 -2.16 4.64
C TYR A 293 -29.82 -3.41 5.39
N LEU A 294 -29.77 -4.56 4.71
CA LEU A 294 -29.34 -5.83 5.31
C LEU A 294 -27.91 -5.75 5.85
N LYS A 295 -26.98 -5.16 5.08
CA LYS A 295 -25.59 -4.97 5.51
C LYS A 295 -25.48 -4.05 6.74
N ASN A 296 -26.25 -2.96 6.76
CA ASN A 296 -26.27 -2.04 7.90
C ASN A 296 -26.88 -2.69 9.14
N ASP A 297 -27.97 -3.46 9.00
CA ASP A 297 -28.60 -4.20 10.09
C ASP A 297 -27.66 -5.28 10.67
N MET A 298 -26.99 -6.05 9.81
CA MET A 298 -25.95 -7.00 10.24
C MET A 298 -24.83 -6.29 11.01
N THR A 299 -24.34 -5.16 10.51
CA THR A 299 -23.29 -4.38 11.17
C THR A 299 -23.74 -3.86 12.53
N ALA A 300 -24.98 -3.38 12.64
CA ALA A 300 -25.55 -2.94 13.91
C ALA A 300 -25.63 -4.09 14.93
N LYS A 301 -26.06 -5.27 14.48
CA LYS A 301 -26.09 -6.48 15.32
C LYS A 301 -24.71 -6.93 15.78
N PHE A 302 -23.70 -6.89 14.89
CA PHE A 302 -22.33 -7.22 15.27
C PHE A 302 -21.74 -6.23 16.29
N ARG A 303 -22.01 -4.92 16.14
CA ARG A 303 -21.60 -3.91 17.13
C ARG A 303 -22.26 -4.16 18.49
N PHE A 304 -23.55 -4.45 18.49
CA PHE A 304 -24.27 -4.77 19.72
C PHE A 304 -23.72 -6.03 20.42
N LEU A 305 -23.38 -7.07 19.65
CA LEU A 305 -22.75 -8.28 20.21
C LEU A 305 -21.34 -8.01 20.76
N ASP A 306 -20.59 -7.09 20.15
CA ASP A 306 -19.28 -6.65 20.62
C ASP A 306 -19.39 -5.88 21.94
N ASP A 307 -20.35 -4.94 22.02
CA ASP A 307 -20.62 -4.13 23.22
C ASP A 307 -21.08 -4.99 24.40
N LEU A 308 -21.80 -6.08 24.14
CA LEU A 308 -22.22 -7.04 25.15
C LEU A 308 -21.13 -8.04 25.58
N GLU A 309 -19.96 -8.02 24.92
CA GLU A 309 -18.89 -9.01 25.09
C GLU A 309 -19.36 -10.48 24.98
N ALA A 310 -20.51 -10.72 24.34
CA ALA A 310 -21.16 -12.03 24.28
C ALA A 310 -20.59 -12.94 23.16
N ALA A 311 -19.93 -12.34 22.17
CA ALA A 311 -19.22 -13.05 21.12
C ALA A 311 -17.70 -13.10 21.39
N ASN A 312 -16.99 -14.01 20.73
CA ASN A 312 -15.53 -13.97 20.70
C ASN A 312 -15.11 -12.60 20.15
N LYS A 313 -14.55 -11.74 21.03
CA LYS A 313 -14.19 -10.34 20.77
C LYS A 313 -13.36 -10.13 19.51
N ILE A 314 -12.59 -11.14 19.10
CA ILE A 314 -11.79 -11.15 17.86
C ILE A 314 -12.67 -11.20 16.62
N ILE A 315 -13.71 -12.04 16.63
CA ILE A 315 -14.61 -12.20 15.48
C ILE A 315 -15.46 -10.94 15.35
N SER A 316 -16.05 -10.47 16.45
CA SER A 316 -16.82 -9.23 16.46
C SER A 316 -15.95 -8.04 16.05
N SER A 317 -14.73 -7.88 16.58
CA SER A 317 -13.83 -6.78 16.19
C SER A 317 -13.45 -6.79 14.71
N MET A 318 -13.25 -7.96 14.10
CA MET A 318 -12.96 -8.04 12.67
C MET A 318 -14.19 -7.70 11.80
N PHE A 319 -15.40 -8.05 12.23
CA PHE A 319 -16.64 -7.71 11.51
C PHE A 319 -17.14 -6.28 11.78
N THR A 320 -16.77 -5.64 12.89
CA THR A 320 -17.13 -4.24 13.15
C THR A 320 -16.23 -3.25 12.43
N GLN A 321 -15.06 -3.70 11.94
CA GLN A 321 -14.09 -2.94 11.14
C GLN A 321 -14.54 -2.62 9.70
N VAL A 322 -15.79 -2.94 9.32
CA VAL A 322 -16.30 -2.96 7.93
C VAL A 322 -16.29 -1.60 7.17
N THR A 323 -15.89 -0.48 7.79
CA THR A 323 -15.91 0.84 7.13
C THR A 323 -14.55 1.53 7.03
N TYR A 324 -13.53 0.85 6.53
CA TYR A 324 -12.31 1.52 6.07
C TYR A 324 -12.41 1.82 4.56
N SER A 325 -13.11 2.92 4.23
CA SER A 325 -12.96 3.54 2.92
C SER A 325 -11.78 4.50 2.98
N GLY A 326 -10.68 4.17 2.31
CA GLY A 326 -9.68 5.18 1.96
C GLY A 326 -10.29 6.21 1.00
N THR A 327 -9.52 7.26 0.69
CA THR A 327 -9.87 8.22 -0.38
C THR A 327 -10.16 7.48 -1.70
N THR A 328 -9.44 6.39 -1.94
CA THR A 328 -9.72 5.47 -3.04
C THR A 328 -9.50 4.05 -2.57
N THR A 329 -10.57 3.24 -2.56
CA THR A 329 -10.49 1.82 -2.21
C THR A 329 -10.54 0.97 -3.47
N ILE A 330 -9.46 0.23 -3.72
CA ILE A 330 -9.32 -0.74 -4.80
C ILE A 330 -9.78 -2.08 -4.25
N VAL A 331 -10.85 -2.62 -4.84
CA VAL A 331 -11.36 -3.96 -4.50
C VAL A 331 -11.24 -4.83 -5.75
N PRO A 332 -10.48 -5.93 -5.71
CA PRO A 332 -10.38 -6.84 -6.84
C PRO A 332 -11.69 -7.58 -7.07
N ASP A 333 -11.96 -7.96 -8.32
CA ASP A 333 -13.09 -8.84 -8.64
C ASP A 333 -12.78 -10.26 -8.15
N THR A 334 -13.38 -10.65 -7.04
CA THR A 334 -13.18 -11.98 -6.42
C THR A 334 -14.19 -12.98 -6.94
N VAL A 335 -13.80 -14.26 -7.02
CA VAL A 335 -14.70 -15.36 -7.41
C VAL A 335 -15.01 -16.19 -6.19
N LEU A 336 -16.21 -16.79 -6.12
CA LEU A 336 -16.62 -17.67 -5.01
C LEU A 336 -15.62 -18.82 -4.76
N ARG A 337 -14.96 -19.32 -5.80
CA ARG A 337 -13.88 -20.33 -5.68
C ARG A 337 -12.73 -19.86 -4.78
N ASP A 338 -12.41 -18.57 -4.76
CA ASP A 338 -11.27 -18.04 -4.01
C ASP A 338 -11.49 -18.13 -2.50
N TYR A 339 -12.75 -18.08 -2.06
CA TYR A 339 -13.11 -18.29 -0.66
C TYR A 339 -12.82 -19.72 -0.19
N PHE A 340 -12.99 -20.71 -1.08
CA PHE A 340 -12.67 -22.11 -0.77
C PHE A 340 -11.17 -22.41 -0.81
N VAL A 341 -10.39 -21.63 -1.59
CA VAL A 341 -8.94 -21.84 -1.77
C VAL A 341 -8.11 -20.94 -0.84
N LEU A 342 -8.75 -20.22 0.11
CA LEU A 342 -8.11 -19.23 0.98
C LEU A 342 -6.89 -19.74 1.78
N PHE A 343 -6.85 -21.03 2.09
CA PHE A 343 -5.80 -21.68 2.91
C PHE A 343 -5.01 -22.76 2.15
N THR A 344 -4.98 -22.68 0.83
CA THR A 344 -4.28 -23.62 -0.05
C THR A 344 -3.27 -22.87 -0.90
N ASP A 345 -2.08 -23.45 -1.11
CA ASP A 345 -1.03 -22.83 -1.92
C ASP A 345 -1.50 -22.59 -3.36
N PRO A 346 -1.17 -21.43 -3.95
CA PRO A 346 -1.67 -21.06 -5.26
C PRO A 346 -0.87 -21.77 -6.35
N THR A 347 -1.57 -22.29 -7.36
CA THR A 347 -0.92 -22.78 -8.56
C THR A 347 -0.42 -21.61 -9.42
N LEU A 348 0.50 -21.87 -10.35
CA LEU A 348 0.97 -20.84 -11.29
C LEU A 348 -0.18 -20.21 -12.09
N HIS A 349 -1.19 -21.00 -12.43
CA HIS A 349 -2.40 -20.53 -13.11
C HIS A 349 -3.21 -19.58 -12.21
N ASP A 350 -3.41 -19.96 -10.95
CA ASP A 350 -4.13 -19.12 -9.98
C ASP A 350 -3.39 -17.81 -9.70
N MET A 351 -2.05 -17.86 -9.60
CA MET A 351 -1.20 -16.66 -9.49
C MET A 351 -1.39 -15.71 -10.66
N ARG A 352 -1.34 -16.20 -11.91
CA ARG A 352 -1.57 -15.36 -13.11
C ARG A 352 -2.97 -14.73 -13.09
N ARG A 353 -3.96 -15.47 -12.60
CA ARG A 353 -5.33 -14.98 -12.45
C ARG A 353 -5.41 -13.87 -11.38
N PHE A 354 -4.80 -14.05 -10.22
CA PHE A 354 -4.73 -13.03 -9.16
C PHE A 354 -4.05 -11.75 -9.64
N PHE A 355 -2.93 -11.88 -10.34
CA PHE A 355 -2.24 -10.74 -10.98
C PHE A 355 -3.16 -10.01 -11.96
N LYS A 356 -3.86 -10.75 -12.83
CA LYS A 356 -4.77 -10.14 -13.81
C LYS A 356 -5.93 -9.42 -13.14
N GLY A 357 -6.57 -10.04 -12.13
CA GLY A 357 -7.69 -9.43 -11.40
C GLY A 357 -7.27 -8.17 -10.65
N GLY A 358 -6.12 -8.21 -9.97
CA GLY A 358 -5.56 -7.05 -9.28
C GLY A 358 -5.16 -5.92 -10.23
N ASN A 359 -4.54 -6.27 -11.37
CA ASN A 359 -4.18 -5.30 -12.40
C ASN A 359 -5.41 -4.54 -12.91
N VAL A 360 -6.47 -5.27 -13.30
CA VAL A 360 -7.69 -4.68 -13.86
C VAL A 360 -8.36 -3.73 -12.87
N ALA A 361 -8.46 -4.13 -11.60
CA ALA A 361 -8.99 -3.29 -10.55
C ALA A 361 -8.15 -2.01 -10.39
N ALA A 362 -6.83 -2.12 -10.29
CA ALA A 362 -5.95 -0.96 -10.12
C ALA A 362 -5.96 0.01 -11.32
N TYR A 363 -6.04 -0.49 -12.56
CA TYR A 363 -6.08 0.38 -13.75
C TYR A 363 -7.28 1.32 -13.76
N GLN A 364 -8.43 0.88 -13.22
CA GLN A 364 -9.62 1.74 -13.12
C GLN A 364 -9.35 2.96 -12.23
N HIS A 365 -8.54 2.78 -11.18
CA HIS A 365 -8.20 3.84 -10.22
C HIS A 365 -6.95 4.66 -10.60
N CYS A 366 -6.11 4.16 -11.52
CA CYS A 366 -4.87 4.82 -11.93
C CYS A 366 -5.09 6.24 -12.44
N ALA A 367 -6.18 6.51 -13.19
CA ALA A 367 -6.45 7.85 -13.71
C ALA A 367 -6.62 8.88 -12.58
N MET A 368 -7.40 8.55 -11.55
CA MET A 368 -7.59 9.40 -10.38
C MET A 368 -6.28 9.64 -9.63
N ILE A 369 -5.51 8.57 -9.40
CA ILE A 369 -4.22 8.64 -8.73
C ILE A 369 -3.25 9.55 -9.51
N LYS A 370 -3.20 9.45 -10.84
CA LYS A 370 -2.38 10.31 -11.69
C LYS A 370 -2.71 11.78 -11.54
N GLU A 371 -3.99 12.15 -11.49
CA GLU A 371 -4.37 13.56 -11.32
C GLU A 371 -3.87 14.13 -9.99
N HIS A 372 -3.94 13.35 -8.91
CA HIS A 372 -3.35 13.74 -7.62
C HIS A 372 -1.83 13.89 -7.71
N TYR A 373 -1.15 12.94 -8.36
CA TYR A 373 0.30 13.02 -8.56
C TYR A 373 0.74 14.21 -9.40
N LYS A 374 -0.04 14.65 -10.39
CA LYS A 374 0.30 15.84 -11.19
C LYS A 374 0.41 17.09 -10.31
N VAL A 375 -0.55 17.27 -9.40
CA VAL A 375 -0.54 18.42 -8.47
C VAL A 375 0.65 18.31 -7.51
N ALA A 376 0.86 17.14 -6.91
CA ALA A 376 1.98 16.90 -5.99
C ALA A 376 3.34 17.12 -6.67
N ARG A 377 3.55 16.55 -7.87
CA ARG A 377 4.79 16.71 -8.65
C ARG A 377 5.01 18.16 -9.06
N ALA A 378 3.97 18.87 -9.50
CA ALA A 378 4.09 20.30 -9.85
C ALA A 378 4.54 21.16 -8.65
N LEU A 379 4.04 20.87 -7.44
CA LEU A 379 4.49 21.55 -6.22
C LEU A 379 5.96 21.23 -5.89
N GLU A 380 6.37 19.98 -6.04
CA GLU A 380 7.76 19.56 -5.80
C GLU A 380 8.73 20.12 -6.84
N GLU A 381 8.36 20.14 -8.11
CA GLU A 381 9.15 20.72 -9.21
C GLU A 381 9.36 22.21 -9.01
N CYS A 382 8.31 22.96 -8.66
CA CYS A 382 8.40 24.38 -8.33
C CYS A 382 9.34 24.66 -7.14
N LEU A 383 9.26 23.83 -6.09
CA LEU A 383 10.16 23.95 -4.94
C LEU A 383 11.62 23.63 -5.34
N ALA A 384 11.82 22.56 -6.10
CA ALA A 384 13.15 22.15 -6.55
C ALA A 384 13.79 23.19 -7.48
N SER A 385 13.04 23.83 -8.37
CA SER A 385 13.55 24.92 -9.20
C SER A 385 13.97 26.13 -8.35
N LEU A 386 13.18 26.47 -7.33
CA LEU A 386 13.49 27.59 -6.44
C LEU A 386 14.68 27.30 -5.53
N GLU A 387 14.97 26.04 -5.20
CA GLU A 387 16.21 25.68 -4.49
C GLU A 387 17.42 25.67 -5.45
N ALA A 388 17.24 25.19 -6.69
CA ALA A 388 18.32 25.12 -7.67
C ALA A 388 18.92 26.49 -8.02
N ASP A 389 18.11 27.53 -8.26
CA ASP A 389 18.68 28.87 -8.52
C ASP A 389 19.16 29.60 -7.26
N GLU A 390 19.01 29.06 -6.05
CA GLU A 390 19.77 29.52 -4.87
C GLU A 390 21.19 28.96 -4.90
N TYR A 391 21.34 27.69 -5.29
CA TYR A 391 22.64 27.02 -5.38
C TYR A 391 23.51 27.54 -6.53
N GLU A 392 22.94 28.04 -7.63
CA GLU A 392 23.71 28.72 -8.67
C GLU A 392 24.35 30.03 -8.20
N GLY A 393 23.91 30.60 -7.06
CA GLY A 393 24.46 31.82 -6.46
C GLY A 393 25.57 31.60 -5.42
N LEU A 394 25.87 30.36 -5.03
CA LEU A 394 26.85 30.02 -3.98
C LEU A 394 28.03 29.21 -4.54
N PRO A 395 29.28 29.48 -4.15
CA PRO A 395 30.48 28.79 -4.68
C PRO A 395 30.66 27.34 -4.18
N PHE A 396 29.75 26.82 -3.35
CA PHE A 396 29.83 25.47 -2.78
C PHE A 396 28.62 24.62 -3.22
N LYS A 397 28.87 23.51 -3.92
CA LYS A 397 27.86 22.51 -4.31
C LYS A 397 27.63 21.50 -3.18
N PRO A 398 26.43 21.37 -2.59
CA PRO A 398 26.10 20.23 -1.75
C PRO A 398 25.50 19.07 -2.55
N ILE A 399 25.48 17.90 -1.89
CA ILE A 399 25.25 16.56 -2.42
C ILE A 399 23.86 16.41 -3.05
N ARG A 400 23.82 15.96 -4.31
CA ARG A 400 22.61 15.55 -5.06
C ARG A 400 21.86 14.42 -4.32
N ARG A 401 20.93 14.76 -3.41
CA ARG A 401 19.92 13.84 -2.87
C ARG A 401 18.54 14.29 -3.35
N ARG A 402 18.14 13.84 -4.56
CA ARG A 402 16.77 13.74 -5.13
C ARG A 402 16.68 14.04 -6.64
N MET A 403 17.65 14.74 -7.21
CA MET A 403 17.62 15.08 -8.65
C MET A 403 17.88 13.90 -9.62
N SER A 404 18.32 12.73 -9.13
CA SER A 404 18.64 11.59 -10.01
C SER A 404 17.42 10.85 -10.55
N GLN A 405 16.23 11.00 -9.97
CA GLN A 405 15.01 10.39 -10.52
C GLN A 405 14.31 11.30 -11.56
N PHE A 406 14.42 12.62 -11.40
CA PHE A 406 13.79 13.58 -12.32
C PHE A 406 14.56 13.76 -13.64
N ARG A 407 15.90 13.66 -13.63
CA ARG A 407 16.70 13.83 -14.86
C ARG A 407 16.58 12.67 -15.85
N THR A 408 16.43 11.44 -15.37
CA THR A 408 16.33 10.26 -16.24
C THR A 408 15.07 10.30 -17.11
N GLN A 409 13.97 10.88 -16.62
CA GLN A 409 12.70 10.99 -17.36
C GLN A 409 12.72 12.09 -18.46
N ALA A 410 13.53 13.13 -18.30
CA ALA A 410 13.70 14.17 -19.33
C ALA A 410 14.61 13.70 -20.47
N ASP A 411 15.66 12.92 -20.16
CA ASP A 411 16.62 12.39 -21.14
C ASP A 411 16.04 11.22 -21.95
N GLU A 412 15.13 10.42 -21.40
CA GLU A 412 14.44 9.36 -22.18
C GLU A 412 13.45 9.92 -23.20
N LYS A 413 12.75 11.02 -22.90
CA LYS A 413 11.85 11.68 -23.88
C LYS A 413 12.58 12.39 -25.01
N THR A 414 13.84 12.77 -24.82
CA THR A 414 14.66 13.38 -25.88
C THR A 414 15.35 12.34 -26.77
N LYS A 415 15.59 11.11 -26.29
CA LYS A 415 16.20 10.03 -27.10
C LYS A 415 15.26 9.30 -28.04
N PHE A 416 13.94 9.31 -27.79
CA PHE A 416 12.95 8.63 -28.64
C PHE A 416 12.24 9.55 -29.65
N GLY A 417 12.63 10.82 -29.75
CA GLY A 417 12.07 11.79 -30.70
C GLY A 417 12.81 11.91 -32.04
N GLY A 418 13.73 10.98 -32.35
CA GLY A 418 14.60 11.10 -33.51
C GLY A 418 15.09 9.77 -34.05
N ILE A 419 14.17 8.88 -34.44
CA ILE A 419 14.43 7.85 -35.44
C ILE A 419 13.19 7.79 -36.34
N THR A 420 13.46 7.95 -37.63
CA THR A 420 12.59 7.95 -38.83
C THR A 420 11.48 6.94 -38.84
#